data_AF-A1XW76-F1
#
_entry.id   AF-A1XW76-F1
#
_cell.length_a   1.000
_cell.length_b   1.000
_cell.length_c   1.000
_cell.angle_alpha   90.00
_cell.angle_beta   90.00
_cell.angle_gamma   90.00
#
_symmetry.space_group_name_H-M   'P 1'
#
loop_
_entity.id
_entity.type
_entity.pdbx_description
1 polymer ?
#
loop_
_entity_poly.entity_id
_entity_poly.type
_entity_poly.pdbx_seq_one_letter_code
_entity_poly.pdbx_strand_id
1 'polypeptide(L)'
;AYTDDILDDFVYYGMEYVDDKYGICGTKATTEVVHDIASEVTMYGLEQYEYPALMEDHFGGSQRTAVVSAAAGCSVAFATGNSNAGINGWYLSQILHKEPTADSVSTVTTSRTSVEHPTLSPSGATKVLIP
;
A
#
# COMPACT_ATOMS: atom_id res chain seq x y z
N ALA A 1 -7.15 -9.74 5.38
CA ALA A 1 -7.16 -9.32 3.96
C ALA A 1 -8.27 -9.97 3.14
N TYR A 2 -8.75 -11.16 3.50
CA TYR A 2 -9.89 -11.82 2.84
C TYR A 2 -11.00 -12.23 3.83
N THR A 3 -10.94 -11.68 5.04
CA THR A 3 -11.89 -11.96 6.13
C THR A 3 -12.51 -10.63 6.57
N ASP A 4 -13.75 -10.73 7.07
CA ASP A 4 -14.48 -9.66 7.76
C ASP A 4 -14.82 -8.43 6.90
N ASP A 5 -14.77 -8.57 5.57
CA ASP A 5 -15.10 -7.56 4.53
C ASP A 5 -14.37 -6.21 4.69
N ILE A 6 -13.32 -6.15 5.51
CA ILE A 6 -12.60 -4.92 5.85
C ILE A 6 -11.86 -4.33 4.65
N LEU A 7 -11.18 -5.19 3.88
CA LEU A 7 -10.48 -4.74 2.67
C LEU A 7 -11.50 -4.34 1.59
N ASP A 8 -12.57 -5.11 1.46
CA ASP A 8 -13.62 -4.88 0.49
C ASP A 8 -14.26 -3.50 0.71
N ASP A 9 -14.63 -3.17 1.95
CA ASP A 9 -15.16 -1.85 2.32
C ASP A 9 -14.24 -0.70 1.89
N PHE A 10 -12.95 -0.79 2.21
CA PHE A 10 -12.00 0.27 1.90
C PHE A 10 -11.75 0.41 0.39
N VAL A 11 -11.77 -0.71 -0.34
CA VAL A 11 -11.62 -0.71 -1.80
C VAL A 11 -12.88 -0.16 -2.47
N TYR A 12 -14.08 -0.45 -1.96
CA TYR A 12 -15.33 0.12 -2.47
C TYR A 12 -15.40 1.62 -2.23
N TYR A 13 -15.08 2.09 -1.01
CA TYR A 13 -14.96 3.53 -0.74
C TYR A 13 -14.02 4.22 -1.74
N GLY A 14 -12.83 3.65 -1.91
CA GLY A 14 -11.84 4.22 -2.83
C GLY A 14 -12.26 4.17 -4.29
N MET A 15 -13.00 3.13 -4.71
CA MET A 15 -13.58 3.02 -6.05
C MET A 15 -14.65 4.09 -6.30
N GLU A 16 -15.58 4.28 -5.37
CA GLU A 16 -16.62 5.30 -5.45
C GLU A 16 -16.01 6.71 -5.51
N TYR A 17 -15.05 7.00 -4.63
CA TYR A 17 -14.32 8.27 -4.62
C TYR A 17 -13.68 8.58 -5.99
N VAL A 18 -13.03 7.58 -6.61
CA VAL A 18 -12.36 7.81 -7.91
C VAL A 18 -13.33 7.86 -9.07
N ASP A 19 -14.41 7.08 -9.06
CA ASP A 19 -15.40 7.11 -10.14
C ASP A 19 -16.13 8.45 -10.17
N ASP A 20 -16.52 8.97 -9.00
CA ASP A 20 -17.20 10.27 -8.89
C ASP A 20 -16.30 11.45 -9.29
N LYS A 21 -15.02 11.40 -8.93
CA LYS A 21 -14.09 12.53 -9.13
C LYS A 21 -13.35 12.51 -10.47
N TYR A 22 -12.96 11.34 -10.93
CA TYR A 22 -12.10 11.16 -12.11
C TYR A 22 -12.74 10.28 -13.19
N GLY A 23 -13.69 9.42 -12.82
CA GLY A 23 -14.12 8.29 -13.62
C GLY A 23 -13.09 7.14 -13.60
N ILE A 24 -13.56 5.90 -13.73
CA ILE A 24 -12.66 4.74 -13.86
C ILE A 24 -11.77 4.90 -15.10
N CYS A 25 -10.45 4.82 -14.89
CA CYS A 25 -9.41 5.05 -15.90
C CYS A 25 -9.51 6.43 -16.58
N GLY A 26 -10.13 7.42 -15.93
CA GLY A 26 -10.45 8.71 -16.52
C GLY A 26 -9.34 9.77 -16.37
N THR A 27 -8.27 9.49 -15.62
CA THR A 27 -7.18 10.45 -15.38
C THR A 27 -5.79 9.88 -15.68
N LYS A 28 -4.80 10.77 -15.84
CA LYS A 28 -3.41 10.40 -16.09
C LYS A 28 -2.69 10.02 -14.80
N ALA A 29 -1.71 9.14 -14.91
CA ALA A 29 -0.79 8.81 -13.83
C ALA A 29 0.17 9.98 -13.53
N THR A 30 -0.25 10.93 -12.69
CA THR A 30 0.60 12.01 -12.18
C THR A 30 0.77 11.91 -10.66
N THR A 31 1.82 12.50 -10.11
CA THR A 31 2.10 12.48 -8.68
C THR A 31 0.98 13.13 -7.87
N GLU A 32 0.33 14.17 -8.41
CA GLU A 32 -0.77 14.87 -7.76
C GLU A 32 -2.00 13.96 -7.63
N VAL A 33 -2.32 13.19 -8.68
CA VAL A 33 -3.41 12.20 -8.65
C VAL A 33 -3.11 11.09 -7.65
N VAL A 34 -1.87 10.59 -7.64
CA VAL A 34 -1.43 9.58 -6.66
C VAL A 34 -1.57 10.13 -5.23
N HIS A 35 -1.12 11.35 -4.99
CA HIS A 35 -1.16 11.97 -3.66
C HIS A 35 -2.59 12.21 -3.18
N ASP A 36 -3.47 12.71 -4.06
CA ASP A 36 -4.87 12.96 -3.75
C ASP A 36 -5.57 11.67 -3.32
N ILE A 37 -5.59 10.65 -4.19
CA ILE A 37 -6.35 9.43 -3.97
C ILE A 37 -5.75 8.61 -2.83
N ALA A 38 -4.43 8.42 -2.81
CA ALA A 38 -3.80 7.59 -1.79
C ALA A 38 -3.92 8.21 -0.40
N SER A 39 -3.88 9.54 -0.28
CA SER A 39 -4.08 10.21 1.02
C SER A 39 -5.51 10.05 1.50
N GLU A 40 -6.49 10.33 0.63
CA GLU A 40 -7.92 10.22 0.94
C GLU A 40 -8.29 8.82 1.46
N VAL A 41 -7.97 7.79 0.68
CA VAL A 41 -8.30 6.40 1.04
C VAL A 41 -7.50 5.92 2.25
N THR A 42 -6.28 6.45 2.46
CA THR A 42 -5.50 6.14 3.66
C THR A 42 -6.13 6.73 4.92
N MET A 43 -6.57 7.98 4.88
CA MET A 43 -7.22 8.62 6.02
C MET A 43 -8.54 7.91 6.36
N TYR A 44 -9.37 7.62 5.35
CA TYR A 44 -10.59 6.83 5.55
C TYR A 44 -10.32 5.50 6.25
N GLY A 45 -9.35 4.71 5.76
CA GLY A 45 -9.03 3.42 6.35
C GLY A 45 -8.48 3.52 7.78
N LEU A 46 -7.70 4.56 8.09
CA LEU A 46 -7.21 4.83 9.44
C LEU A 46 -8.33 5.22 10.41
N GLU A 47 -9.28 6.06 9.95
CA GLU A 47 -10.47 6.44 10.72
C GLU A 47 -11.33 5.23 11.07
N GLN A 48 -11.48 4.26 10.15
CA GLN A 48 -12.23 3.03 10.46
C GLN A 48 -11.58 2.20 11.59
N TYR A 49 -10.25 2.26 11.74
CA TYR A 49 -9.57 1.59 12.85
C TYR A 49 -9.68 2.32 14.20
N GLU A 50 -10.34 3.49 14.26
CA GLU A 50 -10.74 4.06 15.55
C GLU A 50 -11.87 3.27 16.21
N TYR A 51 -12.63 2.47 15.44
CA TYR A 51 -13.67 1.59 15.99
C TYR A 51 -13.05 0.38 16.72
N PRO A 52 -13.36 0.17 18.02
CA PRO A 52 -12.69 -0.86 18.82
C PRO A 52 -12.80 -2.29 18.27
N ALA A 53 -13.95 -2.63 17.66
CA ALA A 53 -14.16 -3.96 17.08
C ALA A 53 -13.21 -4.23 15.89
N LEU A 54 -13.03 -3.25 15.01
CA LEU A 54 -12.13 -3.37 13.85
C LEU A 54 -10.65 -3.39 14.27
N MET A 55 -10.32 -2.65 15.32
CA MET A 55 -8.99 -2.66 15.91
C MET A 55 -8.65 -4.02 16.57
N GLU A 56 -9.66 -4.71 17.10
CA GLU A 56 -9.52 -6.05 17.68
C GLU A 56 -9.36 -7.13 16.61
N ASP A 57 -10.16 -7.09 15.53
CA ASP A 57 -10.07 -8.06 14.41
C ASP A 57 -8.74 -7.95 13.66
N HIS A 58 -8.23 -6.73 13.46
CA HIS A 58 -6.87 -6.49 12.98
C HIS A 58 -5.95 -6.00 14.10
N PHE A 59 -5.75 -6.82 15.13
CA PHE A 59 -4.87 -6.49 16.27
C PHE A 59 -3.42 -6.19 15.85
N GLY A 60 -2.93 -6.83 14.78
CA GLY A 60 -1.59 -6.63 14.24
C GLY A 60 -1.49 -5.36 13.41
N GLY A 61 -0.58 -4.45 13.78
CA GLY A 61 -0.34 -3.22 12.99
C GLY A 61 0.04 -3.50 11.53
N SER A 62 0.76 -4.59 11.26
CA SER A 62 1.09 -5.01 9.89
C SER A 62 -0.14 -5.40 9.05
N GLN A 63 -1.18 -5.96 9.66
CA GLN A 63 -2.43 -6.31 8.97
C GLN A 63 -3.18 -5.04 8.57
N ARG A 64 -3.32 -4.08 9.50
CA ARG A 64 -3.95 -2.79 9.23
C ARG A 64 -3.24 -2.03 8.12
N THR A 65 -1.92 -1.89 8.27
CA THR A 65 -1.07 -1.22 7.28
C THR A 65 -1.12 -1.91 5.91
N ALA A 66 -1.17 -3.25 5.84
CA ALA A 66 -1.30 -3.94 4.57
C ALA A 66 -2.66 -3.69 3.89
N VAL A 67 -3.75 -3.71 4.65
CA VAL A 67 -5.12 -3.55 4.13
C VAL A 67 -5.38 -2.14 3.62
N VAL A 68 -5.05 -1.11 4.39
CA VAL A 68 -5.28 0.27 3.97
C VAL A 68 -4.40 0.65 2.77
N SER A 69 -3.13 0.22 2.76
CA SER A 69 -2.27 0.49 1.61
C SER A 69 -2.70 -0.26 0.36
N ALA A 70 -3.27 -1.46 0.49
CA ALA A 70 -3.87 -2.17 -0.64
C ALA A 70 -5.05 -1.38 -1.22
N ALA A 71 -5.97 -0.90 -0.38
CA ALA A 71 -7.09 -0.08 -0.81
C ALA A 71 -6.63 1.21 -1.52
N ALA A 72 -5.67 1.94 -0.94
CA ALA A 72 -5.10 3.14 -1.54
C ALA A 72 -4.45 2.87 -2.91
N GLY A 73 -3.64 1.82 -3.02
CA GLY A 73 -2.98 1.44 -4.27
C GLY A 73 -3.96 0.99 -5.37
N CYS A 74 -4.97 0.20 -5.00
CA CYS A 74 -6.04 -0.22 -5.91
C CYS A 74 -6.83 0.98 -6.44
N SER A 75 -7.18 1.92 -5.57
CA SER A 75 -7.94 3.12 -5.95
C SER A 75 -7.18 4.00 -6.94
N VAL A 76 -5.87 4.20 -6.72
CA VAL A 76 -5.01 4.89 -7.69
C VAL A 76 -4.95 4.16 -9.02
N ALA A 77 -4.86 2.83 -9.00
CA ALA A 77 -4.87 2.02 -10.23
C ALA A 77 -6.22 2.11 -10.97
N PHE A 78 -7.34 2.14 -10.24
CA PHE A 78 -8.67 2.34 -10.81
C PHE A 78 -8.82 3.69 -11.51
N ALA A 79 -8.32 4.78 -10.91
CA ALA A 79 -8.41 6.10 -11.52
C ALA A 79 -7.50 6.26 -12.76
N THR A 80 -6.31 5.64 -12.73
CA THR A 80 -5.25 5.92 -13.72
C THR A 80 -5.09 4.84 -14.80
N GLY A 81 -5.63 3.65 -14.60
CA GLY A 81 -5.36 2.48 -15.44
C GLY A 81 -3.88 2.06 -15.44
N ASN A 82 -3.10 2.45 -14.43
CA ASN A 82 -1.65 2.27 -14.40
C ASN A 82 -1.17 1.63 -13.08
N SER A 83 -0.63 0.42 -13.15
CA SER A 83 -0.14 -0.31 -11.99
C SER A 83 1.08 0.34 -11.31
N ASN A 84 1.92 1.07 -12.05
CA ASN A 84 3.06 1.79 -11.47
C ASN A 84 2.60 3.02 -10.67
N ALA A 85 1.49 3.65 -11.07
CA ALA A 85 0.87 4.68 -10.23
C ALA A 85 0.26 4.03 -8.97
N GLY A 86 -0.41 2.89 -9.12
CA GLY A 86 -0.97 2.11 -8.01
C GLY A 86 0.06 1.74 -6.94
N ILE A 87 1.22 1.21 -7.34
CA ILE A 87 2.27 0.86 -6.38
C ILE A 87 2.87 2.10 -5.68
N ASN A 88 2.95 3.25 -6.36
CA ASN A 88 3.33 4.50 -5.73
C ASN A 88 2.30 4.94 -4.67
N GLY A 89 1.01 4.75 -4.95
CA GLY A 89 -0.07 4.97 -3.97
C GLY A 89 0.04 4.05 -2.75
N TRP A 90 0.37 2.77 -2.96
CA TRP A 90 0.63 1.82 -1.87
C TRP A 90 1.79 2.29 -0.97
N TYR A 91 2.92 2.68 -1.57
CA TYR A 91 4.07 3.18 -0.80
C TYR A 91 3.76 4.48 -0.05
N LEU A 92 3.02 5.41 -0.67
CA LEU A 92 2.62 6.64 -0.01
C LEU A 92 1.72 6.35 1.20
N SER A 93 0.76 5.44 1.06
CA SER A 93 -0.09 5.01 2.18
C SER A 93 0.73 4.47 3.36
N GLN A 94 1.77 3.67 3.09
CA GLN A 94 2.68 3.14 4.12
C GLN A 94 3.49 4.23 4.85
N ILE A 95 3.76 5.36 4.18
CA ILE A 95 4.44 6.52 4.77
C ILE A 95 3.45 7.28 5.66
N LEU A 96 2.25 7.53 5.15
CA LEU A 96 1.17 8.21 5.89
C LEU A 96 0.75 7.44 7.15
N HIS A 97 0.83 6.10 7.15
CA HIS A 97 0.61 5.28 8.35
C HIS A 97 1.66 5.48 9.47
N LYS A 98 2.84 6.04 9.16
CA LYS A 98 3.99 6.11 10.09
C LYS A 98 4.17 7.47 10.76
N GLU A 99 3.50 8.52 10.30
CA GLU A 99 3.48 9.78 11.02
C GLU A 99 2.68 9.60 12.35
N PRO A 100 3.11 10.22 13.45
CA PRO A 100 3.62 9.54 14.64
C PRO A 100 2.53 8.89 15.53
N THR A 101 2.49 7.55 15.56
CA THR A 101 1.98 6.77 16.70
C THR A 101 3.05 5.74 17.11
N ALA A 102 3.35 5.68 18.41
CA ALA A 102 4.65 5.32 18.97
C ALA A 102 5.10 3.83 18.92
N ASP A 103 4.47 2.96 18.12
CA ASP A 103 4.61 1.49 18.31
C ASP A 103 5.12 0.68 17.08
N SER A 104 5.58 1.29 15.98
CA SER A 104 5.74 0.55 14.71
C SER A 104 7.17 0.06 14.35
N VAL A 105 7.86 -0.68 15.22
CA VAL A 105 9.20 -1.27 14.90
C VAL A 105 9.16 -2.63 14.18
N SER A 106 8.01 -3.09 13.65
CA SER A 106 7.90 -4.44 13.04
C SER A 106 7.53 -4.50 11.55
N THR A 107 6.94 -3.47 10.93
CA THR A 107 6.39 -3.60 9.56
C THR A 107 7.40 -3.30 8.44
N VAL A 108 8.47 -2.52 8.70
CA VAL A 108 9.43 -2.09 7.65
C VAL A 108 10.46 -3.17 7.27
N THR A 109 10.62 -4.21 8.09
CA THR A 109 11.72 -5.18 7.89
C THR A 109 11.45 -6.20 6.79
N THR A 110 10.20 -6.46 6.39
CA THR A 110 9.90 -7.60 5.51
C THR A 110 9.94 -7.28 4.00
N SER A 111 9.79 -6.03 3.57
CA SER A 111 9.76 -5.68 2.13
C SER A 111 11.10 -5.26 1.54
N ARG A 112 12.17 -5.18 2.33
CA ARG A 112 13.51 -4.76 1.86
C ARG A 112 14.45 -5.90 1.44
N THR A 113 13.98 -7.15 1.38
CA THR A 113 14.83 -8.34 1.11
C THR A 113 14.52 -9.11 -0.17
N SER A 114 13.76 -8.59 -1.15
CA SER A 114 13.45 -9.40 -2.36
C SER A 114 13.49 -8.69 -3.71
N VAL A 115 14.18 -7.56 -3.86
CA VAL A 115 14.51 -7.03 -5.19
C VAL A 115 16.00 -6.78 -5.32
N GLU A 116 16.78 -7.86 -5.38
CA GLU A 116 18.03 -7.84 -6.15
C GLU A 116 17.68 -8.19 -7.59
N HIS A 117 17.66 -7.17 -8.45
CA HIS A 117 17.63 -7.32 -9.89
C HIS A 117 19.01 -7.86 -10.34
N PRO A 118 19.11 -8.98 -11.09
CA PRO A 118 20.40 -9.48 -11.54
C PRO A 118 20.92 -8.60 -12.69
N THR A 119 21.72 -7.58 -12.37
CA THR A 119 22.49 -6.83 -13.37
C THR A 119 23.93 -7.33 -13.40
N LEU A 120 24.26 -8.00 -14.52
CA LEU A 120 25.55 -8.23 -15.15
C LEU A 120 26.83 -8.19 -14.28
N SER A 121 27.53 -9.33 -14.28
CA SER A 121 28.92 -9.52 -13.84
C SER A 121 29.90 -8.49 -14.44
N PRO A 122 30.92 -8.10 -13.68
CA PRO A 122 32.27 -8.42 -14.13
C PRO A 122 33.19 -8.98 -13.02
N SER A 123 33.94 -10.02 -13.39
CA SER A 123 35.30 -10.34 -12.93
C SER A 123 35.57 -10.48 -11.42
N GLY A 124 35.74 -11.72 -10.96
CA GLY A 124 36.41 -12.02 -9.69
C GLY A 124 36.16 -13.44 -9.17
N ALA A 125 36.63 -14.46 -9.89
CA ALA A 125 36.51 -15.84 -9.47
C ALA A 125 37.45 -16.14 -8.28
N THR A 126 36.90 -16.28 -7.08
CA THR A 126 37.54 -17.06 -6.00
C THR A 126 36.64 -18.25 -5.70
N LYS A 127 37.06 -19.43 -6.17
CA LYS A 127 36.51 -20.72 -5.75
C LYS A 127 36.71 -20.88 -4.24
N VAL A 128 35.65 -21.18 -3.50
CA VAL A 128 35.79 -21.85 -2.20
C VAL A 128 34.99 -23.15 -2.24
N LEU A 129 35.78 -24.21 -2.14
CA LEU A 129 35.46 -25.63 -2.13
C LEU A 129 34.80 -25.99 -0.78
N ILE A 130 33.71 -26.75 -0.82
CA ILE A 130 33.07 -27.31 0.38
C ILE A 130 33.52 -28.77 0.48
N PRO A 131 34.08 -29.26 1.61
CA PRO A 131 34.20 -30.69 1.88
C PRO A 131 32.85 -31.33 2.21
#